data_AF-A0A2V0NTM9-F1
#
_entry.id   AF-A0A2V0NTM9-F1
#
_cell.length_a   1.000
_cell.length_b   1.000
_cell.length_c   1.000
_cell.angle_alpha   90.00
_cell.angle_beta   90.00
_cell.angle_gamma   90.00
#
_symmetry.space_group_name_H-M   'P 1'
#
loop_
_entity.id
_entity.type
_entity.pdbx_description
1 polymer ?
#
loop_
_entity_poly.entity_id
_entity_poly.type
_entity_poly.pdbx_seq_one_letter_code
_entity_poly.pdbx_strand_id
1 'polypeptide(L)'
;MQRSPRVSHQAAAAGGIEAHSLLRVKALHAGLGASPRAAPAAAPPSSRLLLCLIFAGASIGLGSFYAGQYAGCVGGAGGTGGAAELSTASWRPHPSGCRPDYVSIIAEGAEGGPKAGKNPPQLSLPQMLWIANAVRGARPQGAPADFLVFGLGWDSEIWAQINCGGTTIFLENVQSWIDTVTAKIPGITVYPVTYTTLLEQPDAFFAAPSEPQLPRELEAACFDVILVDSPMGWKENDGQPGRYQPVYYAINNARRCIAEGRKPQVHIFVHDTNRKVEAMLVERYLSGTDTRRLGTIDGAFGRLDGALVLPRGGGARQRQQAQQQQQQQQQQQQQQQAQQQDSPPGGAGDGGREDDDWRRRRRHV
;
A
#
# COMPACT_ATOMS: atom_id res chain seq x y z
N MET A 1 8.05 54.54 68.65
CA MET A 1 7.46 55.21 67.46
C MET A 1 7.94 54.47 66.23
N GLN A 2 7.05 53.70 65.58
CA GLN A 2 6.55 53.93 64.20
C GLN A 2 7.64 53.82 63.13
N ARG A 3 7.51 53.20 61.96
CA ARG A 3 6.45 52.47 61.22
C ARG A 3 7.15 52.05 59.91
N SER A 4 6.80 50.91 59.30
CA SER A 4 7.02 50.72 57.86
C SER A 4 6.27 51.78 57.06
N PRO A 5 6.72 52.12 55.84
CA PRO A 5 5.84 51.94 54.67
C PRO A 5 6.65 51.68 53.38
N ARG A 6 6.11 51.39 52.19
CA ARG A 6 4.84 50.86 51.65
C ARG A 6 5.15 50.62 50.16
N VAL A 7 4.39 49.71 49.57
CA VAL A 7 4.24 49.50 48.13
C VAL A 7 3.58 50.71 47.46
N SER A 8 3.95 51.00 46.21
CA SER A 8 3.06 51.66 45.24
C SER A 8 3.32 51.17 43.82
N HIS A 9 2.30 50.53 43.24
CA HIS A 9 2.14 50.30 41.81
C HIS A 9 1.89 51.61 41.08
N GLN A 10 2.41 51.75 39.86
CA GLN A 10 1.75 52.50 38.79
C GLN A 10 2.20 51.97 37.42
N ALA A 11 1.21 51.58 36.62
CA ALA A 11 1.31 51.34 35.20
C ALA A 11 0.96 52.63 34.46
N ALA A 12 1.59 52.91 33.31
CA ALA A 12 0.96 53.52 32.14
C ALA A 12 1.93 53.70 30.96
N ALA A 13 1.33 53.56 29.78
CA ALA A 13 1.56 54.30 28.54
C ALA A 13 2.47 53.70 27.45
N ALA A 14 1.76 53.38 26.36
CA ALA A 14 2.19 53.12 25.00
C ALA A 14 2.99 54.26 24.35
N GLY A 15 3.79 53.89 23.35
CA GLY A 15 4.38 54.79 22.36
C GLY A 15 4.88 53.98 21.16
N GLY A 16 4.19 54.08 20.03
CA GLY A 16 4.58 53.46 18.77
C GLY A 16 5.73 54.19 18.10
N ILE A 17 6.46 53.48 17.23
CA ILE A 17 7.40 54.06 16.26
C ILE A 17 7.21 53.32 14.93
N GLU A 18 6.78 54.09 13.92
CA GLU A 18 6.88 53.77 12.50
C GLU A 18 8.35 53.78 12.04
N ALA A 19 8.69 52.91 11.09
CA ALA A 19 9.86 53.11 10.24
C ALA A 19 9.59 52.57 8.82
N HIS A 20 9.22 53.48 7.92
CA HIS A 20 9.38 53.33 6.48
C HIS A 20 10.87 53.44 6.11
N SER A 21 11.41 52.54 5.27
CA SER A 21 12.60 52.80 4.44
C SER A 21 12.80 51.75 3.32
N LEU A 22 12.28 52.12 2.15
CA LEU A 22 12.78 51.93 0.78
C LEU A 22 14.03 51.04 0.55
N LEU A 23 13.87 49.94 -0.20
CA LEU A 23 14.96 49.24 -0.88
C LEU A 23 15.05 49.69 -2.35
N ARG A 24 16.19 50.29 -2.69
CA ARG A 24 16.59 50.69 -4.04
C ARG A 24 17.00 49.47 -4.88
N VAL A 25 16.42 49.37 -6.06
CA VAL A 25 16.88 48.52 -7.17
C VAL A 25 18.22 49.05 -7.69
N LYS A 26 19.27 48.24 -7.64
CA LYS A 26 20.52 48.47 -8.38
C LYS A 26 20.51 47.58 -9.63
N ALA A 27 20.40 48.23 -10.79
CA ALA A 27 20.64 47.63 -12.09
C ALA A 27 22.15 47.35 -12.28
N LEU A 28 22.50 46.14 -12.70
CA LEU A 28 23.83 45.81 -13.20
C LEU A 28 23.85 46.05 -14.73
N HIS A 29 24.78 46.89 -15.17
CA HIS A 29 25.25 46.94 -16.56
C HIS A 29 26.23 45.78 -16.79
N ALA A 30 25.92 44.90 -17.74
CA ALA A 30 26.88 43.95 -18.32
C ALA A 30 27.11 44.31 -19.79
N GLY A 31 28.38 44.42 -20.15
CA GLY A 31 28.89 44.94 -21.40
C GLY A 31 28.68 44.04 -22.61
N LEU A 32 28.68 44.71 -23.76
CA LEU A 32 28.69 44.18 -25.12
C LEU A 32 30.01 43.44 -25.39
N GLY A 33 29.91 42.24 -25.99
CA GLY A 33 31.08 41.48 -26.44
C GLY A 33 30.73 40.29 -27.35
N ALA A 34 30.82 40.54 -28.64
CA ALA A 34 31.17 39.62 -29.74
C ALA A 34 30.36 38.31 -29.98
N SER A 35 29.64 38.32 -31.11
CA SER A 35 29.24 37.16 -31.90
C SER A 35 30.44 36.60 -32.70
N PRO A 36 30.43 35.30 -33.05
CA PRO A 36 30.81 34.95 -34.42
C PRO A 36 29.85 33.95 -35.09
N ARG A 37 29.32 34.42 -36.22
CA ARG A 37 29.29 33.78 -37.56
C ARG A 37 28.95 32.27 -37.67
N ALA A 38 27.79 32.03 -38.28
CA ALA A 38 27.41 30.80 -38.97
C ALA A 38 28.13 30.64 -40.32
N ALA A 39 28.34 29.37 -40.74
CA ALA A 39 28.59 28.92 -42.12
C ALA A 39 28.21 27.40 -42.24
N PRO A 40 27.93 26.87 -43.45
CA PRO A 40 26.73 26.05 -43.68
C PRO A 40 26.94 24.56 -44.08
N ALA A 41 25.81 23.84 -44.06
CA ALA A 41 25.33 22.74 -44.93
C ALA A 41 26.19 21.48 -45.20
N ALA A 42 25.63 20.31 -44.87
CA ALA A 42 25.71 19.09 -45.71
C ALA A 42 24.61 18.06 -45.33
N ALA A 43 23.88 17.57 -46.34
CA ALA A 43 23.03 16.38 -46.34
C ALA A 43 23.17 15.72 -47.74
N PRO A 44 22.68 14.49 -48.01
CA PRO A 44 22.56 13.25 -47.22
C PRO A 44 23.28 12.05 -47.95
N PRO A 45 22.99 10.77 -47.64
CA PRO A 45 21.95 10.10 -48.43
C PRO A 45 21.02 9.09 -47.69
N SER A 46 19.86 8.97 -48.32
CA SER A 46 18.72 8.05 -48.32
C SER A 46 18.77 6.61 -47.79
N SER A 47 17.65 6.27 -47.13
CA SER A 47 16.72 5.14 -47.38
C SER A 47 17.15 3.69 -47.18
N ARG A 48 16.54 3.02 -46.18
CA ARG A 48 15.90 1.69 -46.34
C ARG A 48 14.68 1.55 -45.40
N LEU A 49 13.49 1.82 -45.95
CA LEU A 49 12.22 1.27 -45.49
C LEU A 49 12.20 -0.21 -45.91
N LEU A 50 11.92 -1.14 -45.00
CA LEU A 50 11.55 -2.51 -45.37
C LEU A 50 10.03 -2.66 -45.23
N LEU A 51 9.35 -2.61 -46.38
CA LEU A 51 7.96 -3.00 -46.56
C LEU A 51 7.94 -4.54 -46.70
N CYS A 52 7.25 -5.25 -45.80
CA CYS A 52 6.87 -6.65 -46.04
C CYS A 52 5.42 -6.69 -46.51
N LEU A 53 5.24 -6.88 -47.81
CA LEU A 53 4.02 -7.41 -48.42
C LEU A 53 4.45 -8.52 -49.36
N ILE A 54 3.56 -9.52 -49.52
CA ILE A 54 3.43 -10.58 -50.55
C ILE A 54 3.25 -11.95 -49.85
N PHE A 55 2.26 -12.81 -50.11
CA PHE A 55 1.03 -12.81 -50.92
C PHE A 55 0.10 -13.89 -50.34
N ALA A 56 -1.21 -13.68 -50.45
CA ALA A 56 -2.21 -14.74 -50.30
C ALA A 56 -2.19 -15.66 -51.52
N GLY A 57 -2.26 -16.98 -51.29
CA GLY A 57 -2.44 -17.98 -52.33
C GLY A 57 -3.29 -19.13 -51.82
N ALA A 58 -4.58 -19.10 -52.14
CA ALA A 58 -5.49 -20.22 -51.97
C ALA A 58 -5.40 -21.14 -53.20
N SER A 59 -5.30 -22.45 -53.00
CA SER A 59 -5.71 -23.46 -53.98
C SER A 59 -6.05 -24.78 -53.29
N ILE A 60 -7.07 -25.40 -53.84
CA ILE A 60 -7.91 -26.49 -53.32
C ILE A 60 -7.34 -27.84 -53.75
N GLY A 61 -7.51 -28.87 -52.90
CA GLY A 61 -8.05 -30.15 -53.38
C GLY A 61 -7.13 -31.38 -53.46
N LEU A 62 -7.55 -32.39 -52.68
CA LEU A 62 -7.63 -33.83 -53.00
C LEU A 62 -6.38 -34.72 -52.83
N GLY A 63 -6.59 -35.79 -52.04
CA GLY A 63 -6.28 -37.15 -52.49
C GLY A 63 -5.32 -37.95 -51.62
N SER A 64 -5.88 -38.90 -50.87
CA SER A 64 -5.27 -40.02 -50.15
C SER A 64 -4.06 -40.70 -50.82
N PHE A 65 -3.19 -41.34 -50.01
CA PHE A 65 -2.94 -42.81 -50.06
C PHE A 65 -1.88 -43.23 -48.99
N TYR A 66 -2.27 -44.20 -48.15
CA TYR A 66 -1.52 -45.28 -47.46
C TYR A 66 -0.20 -44.94 -46.72
N ALA A 67 0.07 -45.28 -45.45
CA ALA A 67 -0.24 -46.39 -44.53
C ALA A 67 1.10 -47.02 -44.07
N GLY A 68 1.25 -47.18 -42.74
CA GLY A 68 2.21 -48.09 -42.12
C GLY A 68 3.46 -47.41 -41.55
N GLN A 69 3.62 -47.34 -40.22
CA GLN A 69 4.23 -48.42 -39.44
C GLN A 69 4.21 -48.12 -37.92
N TYR A 70 3.48 -48.97 -37.20
CA TYR A 70 3.69 -49.53 -35.86
C TYR A 70 4.24 -48.75 -34.66
N ALA A 71 3.54 -49.04 -33.55
CA ALA A 71 4.02 -49.27 -32.18
C ALA A 71 4.15 -48.06 -31.26
N GLY A 72 3.27 -48.04 -30.27
CA GLY A 72 3.22 -47.05 -29.22
C GLY A 72 4.20 -47.29 -28.09
N CYS A 73 4.37 -46.25 -27.28
CA CYS A 73 4.70 -46.35 -25.87
C CYS A 73 3.90 -45.29 -25.11
N VAL A 74 3.31 -45.75 -24.03
CA VAL A 74 2.52 -45.01 -23.05
C VAL A 74 3.48 -44.17 -22.20
N GLY A 75 3.06 -42.95 -21.83
CA GLY A 75 3.60 -42.23 -20.67
C GLY A 75 4.27 -40.90 -20.99
N GLY A 76 3.69 -39.82 -20.45
CA GLY A 76 4.31 -38.50 -20.46
C GLY A 76 3.26 -37.41 -20.27
N ALA A 77 2.90 -37.16 -19.01
CA ALA A 77 2.02 -36.06 -18.62
C ALA A 77 2.50 -34.75 -19.25
N GLY A 78 1.69 -34.20 -20.16
CA GLY A 78 1.85 -32.86 -20.69
C GLY A 78 1.55 -31.86 -19.59
N GLY A 79 2.58 -31.50 -18.82
CA GLY A 79 2.54 -30.32 -17.98
C GLY A 79 2.34 -29.10 -18.85
N THR A 80 1.15 -28.51 -18.78
CA THR A 80 0.91 -27.14 -19.19
C THR A 80 1.97 -26.27 -18.54
N GLY A 81 2.78 -25.59 -19.35
CA GLY A 81 3.71 -24.57 -18.87
C GLY A 81 2.92 -23.43 -18.23
N GLY A 82 2.58 -23.59 -16.96
CA GLY A 82 2.24 -22.49 -16.09
C GLY A 82 3.40 -21.52 -16.11
N ALA A 83 3.09 -20.23 -16.28
CA ALA A 83 4.04 -19.17 -15.97
C ALA A 83 4.63 -19.52 -14.60
N ALA A 84 5.92 -19.85 -14.58
CA ALA A 84 6.63 -20.07 -13.34
C ALA A 84 6.40 -18.84 -12.49
N GLU A 85 5.66 -19.02 -11.40
CA GLU A 85 5.54 -18.04 -10.34
C GLU A 85 6.97 -17.63 -10.02
N LEU A 86 7.34 -16.38 -10.33
CA LEU A 86 8.52 -15.73 -9.75
C LEU A 86 8.20 -15.67 -8.26
N SER A 87 8.47 -16.79 -7.61
CA SER A 87 8.18 -17.00 -6.22
C SER A 87 8.98 -15.95 -5.47
N THR A 88 8.29 -15.27 -4.56
CA THR A 88 8.89 -14.45 -3.52
C THR A 88 9.91 -15.22 -2.65
N ALA A 89 10.15 -16.51 -2.92
CA ALA A 89 11.18 -17.34 -2.32
C ALA A 89 12.64 -16.88 -2.55
N SER A 90 12.92 -15.91 -3.41
CA SER A 90 14.27 -15.30 -3.49
C SER A 90 14.53 -14.24 -2.40
N TRP A 91 13.48 -13.74 -1.74
CA TRP A 91 13.58 -12.73 -0.69
C TRP A 91 13.87 -13.39 0.66
N ARG A 92 15.01 -13.04 1.26
CA ARG A 92 15.42 -13.62 2.53
C ARG A 92 14.73 -12.89 3.70
N PRO A 93 14.23 -13.62 4.71
CA PRO A 93 13.74 -13.00 5.93
C PRO A 93 14.85 -12.23 6.66
N HIS A 94 14.46 -11.19 7.41
CA HIS A 94 15.37 -10.28 8.10
C HIS A 94 16.35 -11.04 9.04
N PRO A 95 17.66 -10.74 9.00
CA PRO A 95 18.67 -11.58 9.65
C PRO A 95 18.76 -11.44 11.18
N SER A 96 18.21 -10.39 11.79
CA SER A 96 18.37 -10.13 13.23
C SER A 96 17.42 -10.91 14.15
N GLY A 97 16.70 -11.91 13.62
CA GLY A 97 15.64 -12.60 14.34
C GLY A 97 14.38 -11.74 14.46
N CYS A 98 13.23 -12.41 14.46
CA CYS A 98 11.96 -11.74 14.59
C CYS A 98 11.63 -11.43 16.04
N ARG A 99 11.19 -10.19 16.29
CA ARG A 99 10.50 -9.86 17.54
C ARG A 99 8.99 -10.06 17.37
N PRO A 100 8.33 -10.81 18.27
CA PRO A 100 6.90 -11.10 18.13
C PRO A 100 6.01 -9.89 18.47
N ASP A 101 6.54 -8.86 19.13
CA ASP A 101 5.78 -7.72 19.67
C ASP A 101 5.99 -6.42 18.87
N TYR A 102 5.38 -6.34 17.68
CA TYR A 102 5.54 -5.17 16.80
C TYR A 102 5.16 -3.83 17.45
N VAL A 103 4.23 -3.81 18.41
CA VAL A 103 3.87 -2.60 19.16
C VAL A 103 5.05 -2.06 19.96
N SER A 104 5.78 -2.94 20.66
CA SER A 104 6.97 -2.54 21.42
C SER A 104 8.09 -2.09 20.50
N ILE A 105 8.26 -2.74 19.34
CA ILE A 105 9.24 -2.33 18.32
C ILE A 105 8.96 -0.89 17.86
N ILE A 106 7.69 -0.59 17.56
CA ILE A 106 7.29 0.75 17.14
C ILE A 106 7.46 1.74 18.29
N ALA A 107 7.01 1.41 19.51
CA ALA A 107 7.14 2.31 20.65
C ALA A 107 8.60 2.64 20.98
N GLU A 108 9.49 1.63 21.02
CA GLU A 108 10.92 1.81 21.24
C GLU A 108 11.57 2.68 20.15
N GLY A 109 11.15 2.52 18.89
CA GLY A 109 11.64 3.30 17.76
C GLY A 109 11.09 4.73 17.72
N ALA A 110 9.82 4.92 18.09
CA ALA A 110 9.09 6.19 17.99
C ALA A 110 9.41 7.15 19.14
N GLU A 111 9.55 6.64 20.37
CA GLU A 111 9.46 7.46 21.59
C GLU A 111 10.79 7.96 22.13
N GLY A 112 11.89 7.91 21.37
CA GLY A 112 13.14 8.38 21.96
C GLY A 112 13.71 7.39 22.99
N GLY A 113 13.35 6.10 22.93
CA GLY A 113 13.88 5.06 23.84
C GLY A 113 15.41 5.03 23.88
N PRO A 114 16.06 4.24 24.75
CA PRO A 114 17.53 4.23 24.88
C PRO A 114 18.31 4.01 23.57
N LYS A 115 17.63 3.48 22.53
CA LYS A 115 18.12 3.28 21.16
C LYS A 115 17.65 4.29 20.11
N ALA A 116 16.66 5.13 20.40
CA ALA A 116 16.25 6.17 19.47
C ALA A 116 17.37 7.20 19.41
N GLY A 117 18.21 7.04 18.40
CA GLY A 117 19.37 7.89 18.19
C GLY A 117 18.96 9.33 17.87
N LYS A 118 19.92 10.14 17.41
CA LYS A 118 19.72 11.55 17.04
C LYS A 118 18.69 11.78 15.91
N ASN A 119 18.14 10.71 15.31
CA ASN A 119 17.25 10.75 14.16
C ASN A 119 16.01 9.88 14.44
N PRO A 120 14.93 10.42 15.03
CA PRO A 120 13.69 9.68 15.20
C PRO A 120 13.04 9.35 13.84
N PRO A 121 12.12 8.35 13.80
CA PRO A 121 11.28 8.11 12.63
C PRO A 121 10.55 9.38 12.18
N GLN A 122 10.39 9.56 10.86
CA GLN A 122 9.64 10.69 10.32
C GLN A 122 8.13 10.53 10.57
N LEU A 123 7.63 9.30 10.50
CA LEU A 123 6.25 8.97 10.83
C LEU A 123 6.03 9.00 12.35
N SER A 124 4.89 9.55 12.78
CA SER A 124 4.47 9.56 14.18
C SER A 124 4.04 8.16 14.66
N LEU A 125 4.02 7.92 15.98
CA LEU A 125 3.57 6.66 16.55
C LEU A 125 2.18 6.21 16.03
N PRO A 126 1.14 7.07 16.00
CA PRO A 126 -0.15 6.70 15.41
C PRO A 126 -0.08 6.33 13.92
N GLN A 127 0.74 7.05 13.14
CA GLN A 127 0.94 6.75 11.72
C GLN A 127 1.60 5.38 11.53
N MET A 128 2.65 5.09 12.31
CA MET A 128 3.35 3.82 12.24
C MET A 128 2.48 2.64 12.68
N LEU A 129 1.72 2.79 13.77
CA LEU A 129 0.77 1.76 14.22
C LEU A 129 -0.31 1.48 13.18
N TRP A 130 -0.76 2.51 12.44
CA TRP A 130 -1.76 2.34 11.41
C TRP A 130 -1.24 1.51 10.23
N ILE A 131 -0.04 1.81 9.74
CA ILE A 131 0.63 1.03 8.69
C ILE A 131 0.90 -0.40 9.20
N ALA A 132 1.39 -0.54 10.43
CA ALA A 132 1.69 -1.84 11.02
C ALA A 132 0.45 -2.74 11.11
N ASN A 133 -0.69 -2.19 11.53
CA ASN A 133 -1.96 -2.92 11.56
C ASN A 133 -2.38 -3.39 10.17
N ALA A 134 -2.17 -2.58 9.13
CA ALA A 134 -2.44 -2.99 7.76
C ALA A 134 -1.49 -4.12 7.33
N VAL A 135 -0.18 -4.01 7.60
CA VAL A 135 0.81 -5.05 7.28
C VAL A 135 0.50 -6.37 8.00
N ARG A 136 0.23 -6.34 9.31
CA ARG A 136 -0.08 -7.55 10.11
C ARG A 136 -1.45 -8.15 9.78
N GLY A 137 -2.39 -7.33 9.30
CA GLY A 137 -3.77 -7.72 9.01
C GLY A 137 -4.06 -8.03 7.54
N ALA A 138 -3.08 -7.85 6.64
CA ALA A 138 -3.36 -7.94 5.21
C ALA A 138 -3.63 -9.37 4.70
N ARG A 139 -3.18 -10.40 5.43
CA ARG A 139 -3.31 -11.80 5.05
C ARG A 139 -4.04 -12.61 6.14
N PRO A 140 -4.74 -13.70 5.78
CA PRO A 140 -5.43 -14.54 6.75
C PRO A 140 -4.49 -15.12 7.81
N GLN A 141 -5.01 -15.33 9.02
CA GLN A 141 -4.31 -16.00 10.13
C GLN A 141 -2.97 -15.33 10.53
N GLY A 142 -2.78 -14.05 10.18
CA GLY A 142 -1.55 -13.32 10.48
C GLY A 142 -0.34 -13.76 9.65
N ALA A 143 -0.57 -14.39 8.50
CA ALA A 143 0.49 -14.71 7.56
C ALA A 143 1.24 -13.43 7.15
N PRO A 144 2.56 -13.49 6.88
CA PRO A 144 3.32 -12.30 6.50
C PRO A 144 2.84 -11.70 5.17
N ALA A 145 2.97 -10.39 5.03
CA ALA A 145 2.54 -9.64 3.86
C ALA A 145 3.66 -9.46 2.83
N ASP A 146 3.29 -9.18 1.58
CA ASP A 146 4.18 -8.55 0.62
C ASP A 146 4.08 -7.03 0.79
N PHE A 147 5.12 -6.41 1.35
CA PHE A 147 5.16 -4.99 1.71
C PHE A 147 6.18 -4.23 0.85
N LEU A 148 5.71 -3.25 0.09
CA LEU A 148 6.56 -2.33 -0.66
C LEU A 148 6.64 -0.98 0.04
N VAL A 149 7.85 -0.44 0.17
CA VAL A 149 8.10 0.90 0.69
C VAL A 149 8.89 1.70 -0.35
N PHE A 150 8.31 2.80 -0.84
CA PHE A 150 9.09 3.83 -1.52
C PHE A 150 9.72 4.72 -0.45
N GLY A 151 11.03 4.65 -0.33
CA GLY A 151 11.82 5.36 0.66
C GLY A 151 12.60 4.41 1.54
N LEU A 152 13.78 4.86 1.92
CA LEU A 152 14.64 4.17 2.87
C LEU A 152 15.00 5.13 4.02
N GLY A 153 15.02 4.63 5.24
CA GLY A 153 15.15 5.48 6.42
C GLY A 153 15.50 4.71 7.68
N TRP A 154 15.49 5.42 8.81
CA TRP A 154 15.75 4.82 10.13
C TRP A 154 14.61 3.92 10.61
N ASP A 155 13.42 4.12 10.06
CA ASP A 155 12.23 3.30 10.25
C ASP A 155 12.22 2.03 9.39
N SER A 156 13.18 1.86 8.46
CA SER A 156 13.28 0.64 7.64
C SER A 156 13.46 -0.64 8.46
N GLU A 157 14.16 -0.58 9.60
CA GLU A 157 14.25 -1.73 10.52
C GLU A 157 12.88 -2.06 11.12
N ILE A 158 12.10 -1.05 11.49
CA ILE A 158 10.73 -1.20 12.01
C ILE A 158 9.86 -1.90 10.96
N TRP A 159 9.90 -1.45 9.69
CA TRP A 159 9.14 -2.04 8.58
C TRP A 159 9.51 -3.49 8.31
N ALA A 160 10.80 -3.82 8.36
CA ALA A 160 11.26 -5.21 8.20
C ALA A 160 10.83 -6.10 9.38
N GLN A 161 10.87 -5.57 10.61
CA GLN A 161 10.50 -6.30 11.82
C GLN A 161 8.99 -6.55 11.95
N ILE A 162 8.15 -5.55 11.66
CA ILE A 162 6.68 -5.71 11.69
C ILE A 162 6.26 -6.79 10.70
N ASN A 163 6.88 -6.84 9.52
CA ASN A 163 6.61 -7.86 8.51
C ASN A 163 7.50 -9.11 8.64
N CYS A 164 7.86 -9.48 9.87
CA CYS A 164 8.63 -10.68 10.16
C CYS A 164 8.12 -11.90 9.38
N GLY A 165 9.05 -12.61 8.73
CA GLY A 165 8.77 -13.81 7.92
C GLY A 165 8.18 -13.50 6.55
N GLY A 166 7.92 -12.23 6.24
CA GLY A 166 7.40 -11.75 4.96
C GLY A 166 8.43 -11.04 4.12
N THR A 167 7.96 -10.51 3.00
CA THR A 167 8.78 -9.77 2.04
C THR A 167 8.59 -8.29 2.26
N THR A 168 9.63 -7.58 2.71
CA THR A 168 9.65 -6.11 2.73
C THR A 168 10.70 -5.61 1.76
N ILE A 169 10.26 -4.86 0.74
CA ILE A 169 11.12 -4.32 -0.31
C ILE A 169 11.12 -2.80 -0.20
N PHE A 170 12.31 -2.21 -0.23
CA PHE A 170 12.52 -0.76 -0.24
C PHE A 170 12.98 -0.29 -1.61
N LEU A 171 12.46 0.86 -2.05
CA LEU A 171 12.91 1.57 -3.25
C LEU A 171 13.50 2.93 -2.85
N GLU A 172 14.75 3.19 -3.23
CA GLU A 172 15.45 4.43 -2.87
C GLU A 172 16.21 5.01 -4.06
N ASN A 173 16.17 6.33 -4.23
CA ASN A 173 16.76 7.01 -5.37
C ASN A 173 18.12 7.66 -5.09
N VAL A 174 18.61 7.60 -3.85
CA VAL A 174 19.91 8.14 -3.45
C VAL A 174 20.87 7.01 -3.07
N GLN A 175 21.80 6.65 -3.96
CA GLN A 175 22.72 5.52 -3.76
C GLN A 175 23.54 5.63 -2.46
N SER A 176 24.10 6.81 -2.15
CA SER A 176 24.86 7.00 -0.92
C SER A 176 24.02 6.79 0.35
N TRP A 177 22.71 7.01 0.25
CA TRP A 177 21.77 6.76 1.34
C TRP A 177 21.48 5.26 1.49
N ILE A 178 21.33 4.55 0.37
CA ILE A 178 21.27 3.07 0.36
C ILE A 178 22.48 2.49 1.08
N ASP A 179 23.69 2.91 0.72
CA ASP A 179 24.92 2.42 1.32
C ASP A 179 24.96 2.72 2.83
N THR A 180 24.50 3.92 3.23
CA THR A 180 24.47 4.35 4.64
C THR A 180 23.50 3.52 5.49
N VAL A 181 22.29 3.27 4.99
CA VAL A 181 21.26 2.57 5.76
C VAL A 181 21.52 1.07 5.78
N THR A 182 21.90 0.47 4.64
CA THR A 182 22.18 -0.98 4.55
C THR A 182 23.41 -1.40 5.35
N ALA A 183 24.38 -0.51 5.55
CA ALA A 183 25.50 -0.75 6.47
C ALA A 183 25.06 -0.86 7.95
N LYS A 184 23.95 -0.20 8.32
CA LYS A 184 23.42 -0.19 9.70
C LYS A 184 22.32 -1.21 9.93
N ILE A 185 21.55 -1.52 8.89
CA ILE A 185 20.44 -2.48 8.92
C ILE A 185 20.78 -3.59 7.91
N PRO A 186 21.72 -4.49 8.23
CA PRO A 186 22.15 -5.52 7.29
C PRO A 186 20.99 -6.46 6.93
N GLY A 187 20.88 -6.83 5.66
CA GLY A 187 19.94 -7.84 5.16
C GLY A 187 18.53 -7.35 4.83
N ILE A 188 18.26 -6.04 4.88
CA ILE A 188 17.07 -5.48 4.23
C ILE A 188 17.18 -5.60 2.71
N THR A 189 16.04 -5.74 2.03
CA THR A 189 15.97 -5.82 0.57
C THR A 189 15.72 -4.43 0.00
N VAL A 190 16.70 -3.87 -0.70
CA VAL A 190 16.61 -2.52 -1.28
C VAL A 190 16.96 -2.56 -2.76
N TYR A 191 16.19 -1.85 -3.59
CA TYR A 191 16.51 -1.59 -4.98
C TYR A 191 16.72 -0.10 -5.23
N PRO A 192 17.77 0.28 -5.98
CA PRO A 192 17.88 1.64 -6.48
C PRO A 192 16.75 1.90 -7.49
N VAL A 193 16.17 3.10 -7.46
CA VAL A 193 15.15 3.54 -8.41
C VAL A 193 15.51 4.91 -8.96
N THR A 194 15.22 5.15 -10.24
CA THR A 194 15.37 6.48 -10.87
C THR A 194 14.01 7.06 -11.16
N TYR A 195 13.82 8.32 -10.79
CA TYR A 195 12.64 9.10 -11.12
C TYR A 195 12.96 10.10 -12.24
N THR A 196 12.03 10.21 -13.18
CA THR A 196 12.14 11.09 -14.36
C THR A 196 11.21 12.29 -14.29
N THR A 197 10.35 12.36 -13.29
CA THR A 197 9.45 13.48 -13.05
C THR A 197 10.14 14.56 -12.23
N LEU A 198 9.67 15.80 -12.38
CA LEU A 198 10.14 16.96 -11.63
C LEU A 198 9.01 17.52 -10.77
N LEU A 199 9.31 17.84 -9.51
CA LEU A 199 8.34 18.34 -8.52
C LEU A 199 7.61 19.59 -9.02
N GLU A 200 8.31 20.45 -9.74
CA GLU A 200 7.80 21.69 -10.30
C GLU A 200 6.96 21.52 -11.59
N GLN A 201 6.79 20.28 -12.09
CA GLN A 201 6.08 19.99 -13.35
C GLN A 201 4.83 19.09 -13.17
N PRO A 202 3.86 19.46 -12.30
CA PRO A 202 2.65 18.65 -12.10
C PRO A 202 1.84 18.48 -13.39
N ASP A 203 1.68 19.54 -14.19
CA ASP A 203 0.85 19.51 -15.39
C ASP A 203 1.42 18.56 -16.45
N ALA A 204 2.75 18.53 -16.61
CA ALA A 204 3.42 17.61 -17.52
C ALA A 204 3.16 16.14 -17.11
N PHE A 205 3.25 15.85 -15.81
CA PHE A 205 2.94 14.51 -15.31
C PHE A 205 1.47 14.15 -15.50
N PHE A 206 0.53 15.03 -15.17
CA PHE A 206 -0.90 14.71 -15.30
C PHE A 206 -1.35 14.59 -16.77
N ALA A 207 -0.67 15.27 -17.70
CA ALA A 207 -0.88 15.11 -19.13
C ALA A 207 -0.38 13.76 -19.66
N ALA A 208 0.75 13.26 -19.14
CA ALA A 208 1.34 11.99 -19.54
C ALA A 208 1.91 11.21 -18.32
N PRO A 209 1.04 10.57 -17.51
CA PRO A 209 1.48 9.83 -16.33
C PRO A 209 2.39 8.67 -16.72
N SER A 210 3.42 8.43 -15.92
CA SER A 210 4.39 7.35 -16.12
C SER A 210 4.76 6.69 -14.79
N GLU A 211 5.16 5.42 -14.86
CA GLU A 211 5.72 4.67 -13.74
C GLU A 211 7.24 4.85 -13.68
N PRO A 212 7.90 4.61 -12.54
CA PRO A 212 9.35 4.62 -12.48
C PRO A 212 9.90 3.38 -13.21
N GLN A 213 11.15 3.47 -13.69
CA GLN A 213 11.82 2.29 -14.25
C GLN A 213 12.21 1.36 -13.11
N LEU A 214 11.74 0.11 -13.16
CA LEU A 214 11.98 -0.89 -12.13
C LEU A 214 12.54 -2.18 -12.76
N PRO A 215 13.29 -2.99 -12.00
CA PRO A 215 13.62 -4.34 -12.43
C PRO A 215 12.35 -5.15 -12.73
N ARG A 216 12.41 -6.01 -13.77
CA ARG A 216 11.29 -6.86 -14.22
C ARG A 216 10.60 -7.63 -13.10
N GLU A 217 11.38 -8.08 -12.11
CA GLU A 217 10.89 -8.81 -10.94
C GLU A 217 9.91 -7.97 -10.11
N LEU A 218 10.20 -6.67 -9.93
CA LEU A 218 9.34 -5.74 -9.21
C LEU A 218 8.15 -5.30 -10.06
N GLU A 219 8.34 -5.08 -11.37
CA GLU A 219 7.25 -4.78 -12.29
C GLU A 219 6.16 -5.86 -12.26
N ALA A 220 6.56 -7.14 -12.17
CA ALA A 220 5.67 -8.29 -12.11
C ALA A 220 5.12 -8.60 -10.70
N ALA A 221 5.75 -8.08 -9.63
CA ALA A 221 5.38 -8.35 -8.24
C ALA A 221 4.03 -7.75 -7.86
N CYS A 222 3.39 -8.34 -6.83
CA CYS A 222 2.13 -7.88 -6.28
C CYS A 222 2.26 -7.70 -4.77
N PHE A 223 1.77 -6.57 -4.27
CA PHE A 223 1.92 -6.20 -2.87
C PHE A 223 0.57 -6.16 -2.16
N ASP A 224 0.56 -6.53 -0.87
CA ASP A 224 -0.62 -6.39 -0.02
C ASP A 224 -0.71 -4.98 0.59
N VAL A 225 0.45 -4.37 0.85
CA VAL A 225 0.60 -3.02 1.39
C VAL A 225 1.68 -2.28 0.62
N ILE A 226 1.41 -1.02 0.26
CA ILE A 226 2.37 -0.11 -0.37
C ILE A 226 2.42 1.18 0.45
N LEU A 227 3.60 1.53 0.95
CA LEU A 227 3.88 2.81 1.59
C LEU A 227 4.66 3.69 0.61
N VAL A 228 4.11 4.87 0.30
CA VAL A 228 4.82 5.91 -0.44
C VAL A 228 5.34 6.93 0.57
N ASP A 229 6.65 6.86 0.89
CA ASP A 229 7.36 7.81 1.76
C ASP A 229 8.54 8.54 1.10
N SER A 230 8.72 8.40 -0.22
CA SER A 230 9.82 8.99 -0.99
C SER A 230 9.40 9.10 -2.46
N PRO A 231 10.02 9.98 -3.28
CA PRO A 231 11.12 10.91 -3.00
C PRO A 231 10.78 12.06 -2.06
N MET A 232 11.83 12.77 -1.59
CA MET A 232 11.74 13.82 -0.55
C MET A 232 10.64 14.87 -0.81
N GLY A 233 10.46 15.33 -2.04
CA GLY A 233 9.27 16.12 -2.43
C GLY A 233 9.06 17.48 -1.72
N TRP A 234 10.10 18.15 -1.20
CA TRP A 234 9.96 19.47 -0.54
C TRP A 234 10.98 20.53 -0.95
N LYS A 235 11.98 20.20 -1.77
CA LYS A 235 12.92 21.19 -2.32
C LYS A 235 12.39 21.71 -3.66
N GLU A 236 11.43 22.63 -3.59
CA GLU A 236 10.92 23.32 -4.78
C GLU A 236 12.06 24.09 -5.46
N ASN A 237 12.23 23.93 -6.78
CA ASN A 237 13.24 24.56 -7.64
C ASN A 237 14.64 23.94 -7.70
N ASP A 238 14.84 22.72 -7.20
CA ASP A 238 16.12 21.99 -7.28
C ASP A 238 16.15 20.87 -8.34
N GLY A 239 15.15 20.81 -9.23
CA GLY A 239 15.04 19.74 -10.24
C GLY A 239 14.84 18.35 -9.61
N GLN A 240 14.25 18.30 -8.41
CA GLN A 240 14.08 17.07 -7.64
C GLN A 240 12.77 16.37 -8.02
N PRO A 241 12.72 15.03 -7.94
CA PRO A 241 11.50 14.31 -8.22
C PRO A 241 10.47 14.47 -7.08
N GLY A 242 9.20 14.55 -7.47
CA GLY A 242 8.05 14.45 -6.56
C GLY A 242 7.50 13.03 -6.49
N ARG A 243 6.52 12.79 -5.62
CA ARG A 243 5.90 11.47 -5.39
C ARG A 243 4.97 10.99 -6.51
N TYR A 244 5.05 11.59 -7.70
CA TYR A 244 4.22 11.27 -8.87
C TYR A 244 4.31 9.81 -9.29
N GLN A 245 5.51 9.36 -9.66
CA GLN A 245 5.73 8.00 -10.18
C GLN A 245 5.46 6.93 -9.09
N PRO A 246 5.88 7.11 -7.82
CA PRO A 246 5.50 6.20 -6.73
C PRO A 246 3.99 6.05 -6.52
N VAL A 247 3.22 7.14 -6.44
CA VAL A 247 1.77 7.05 -6.23
C VAL A 247 1.08 6.41 -7.45
N TYR A 248 1.51 6.76 -8.66
CA TYR A 248 0.95 6.20 -9.89
C TYR A 248 1.25 4.71 -10.04
N TYR A 249 2.48 4.29 -9.72
CA TYR A 249 2.83 2.87 -9.66
C TYR A 249 1.99 2.14 -8.60
N ALA A 250 1.84 2.70 -7.39
CA ALA A 250 1.12 2.04 -6.30
C ALA A 250 -0.32 1.70 -6.71
N ILE A 251 -1.04 2.66 -7.30
CA ILE A 251 -2.43 2.44 -7.71
C ILE A 251 -2.54 1.48 -8.91
N ASN A 252 -1.62 1.54 -9.87
CA ASN A 252 -1.62 0.65 -11.04
C ASN A 252 -1.24 -0.77 -10.68
N ASN A 253 -0.22 -0.95 -9.83
CA ASN A 253 0.17 -2.24 -9.28
C ASN A 253 -1.02 -2.88 -8.55
N ALA A 254 -1.67 -2.14 -7.65
CA ALA A 254 -2.83 -2.62 -6.91
C ALA A 254 -3.97 -3.06 -7.84
N ARG A 255 -4.34 -2.21 -8.82
CA ARG A 255 -5.39 -2.51 -9.80
C ARG A 255 -5.06 -3.74 -10.64
N ARG A 256 -3.82 -3.83 -11.15
CA ARG A 256 -3.35 -4.96 -11.95
C ARG A 256 -3.42 -6.27 -11.15
N CYS A 257 -2.85 -6.27 -9.96
CA CYS A 257 -2.81 -7.47 -9.10
C CYS A 257 -4.20 -7.94 -8.65
N ILE A 258 -5.14 -7.02 -8.44
CA ILE A 258 -6.53 -7.35 -8.15
C ILE A 258 -7.23 -7.89 -9.40
N ALA A 259 -7.03 -7.29 -10.57
CA ALA A 259 -7.62 -7.76 -11.83
C ALA A 259 -7.11 -9.15 -12.23
N GLU A 260 -5.84 -9.45 -11.95
CA GLU A 260 -5.23 -10.78 -12.14
C GLU A 260 -5.66 -11.80 -11.06
N GLY A 261 -6.44 -11.40 -10.06
CA GLY A 261 -6.88 -12.27 -8.95
C GLY A 261 -5.77 -12.67 -7.96
N ARG A 262 -4.60 -12.02 -8.04
CA ARG A 262 -3.43 -12.31 -7.17
C ARG A 262 -3.54 -11.67 -5.80
N LYS A 263 -4.30 -10.58 -5.69
CA LYS A 263 -4.58 -9.88 -4.42
C LYS A 263 -6.09 -9.60 -4.30
N PRO A 264 -6.73 -9.88 -3.16
CA PRO A 264 -8.15 -9.57 -2.97
C PRO A 264 -8.42 -8.08 -2.73
N GLN A 265 -7.41 -7.37 -2.20
CA GLN A 265 -7.40 -5.95 -1.91
C GLN A 265 -5.94 -5.50 -1.67
N VAL A 266 -5.67 -4.20 -1.75
CA VAL A 266 -4.33 -3.64 -1.47
C VAL A 266 -4.46 -2.36 -0.66
N HIS A 267 -3.69 -2.23 0.41
CA HIS A 267 -3.58 -0.99 1.18
C HIS A 267 -2.51 -0.09 0.57
N ILE A 268 -2.83 1.19 0.37
CA ILE A 268 -1.88 2.21 -0.08
C ILE A 268 -1.85 3.31 0.98
N PHE A 269 -0.65 3.65 1.44
CA PHE A 269 -0.39 4.78 2.32
C PHE A 269 0.48 5.80 1.59
N VAL A 270 0.13 7.08 1.67
CA VAL A 270 0.91 8.17 1.09
C VAL A 270 1.19 9.19 2.19
N HIS A 271 2.47 9.43 2.45
CA HIS A 271 2.90 10.44 3.42
C HIS A 271 3.03 11.83 2.77
N ASP A 272 3.18 12.87 3.59
CA ASP A 272 3.26 14.28 3.20
C ASP A 272 2.05 14.86 2.43
N THR A 273 0.85 14.30 2.61
CA THR A 273 -0.34 14.69 1.83
C THR A 273 -0.93 16.06 2.20
N ASN A 274 -0.32 16.77 3.14
CA ASN A 274 -0.52 18.19 3.37
C ASN A 274 0.19 19.08 2.34
N ARG A 275 1.08 18.53 1.51
CA ARG A 275 1.74 19.23 0.41
C ARG A 275 0.87 19.21 -0.85
N LYS A 276 1.03 20.23 -1.69
CA LYS A 276 0.14 20.48 -2.84
C LYS A 276 0.15 19.32 -3.84
N VAL A 277 1.32 18.81 -4.21
CA VAL A 277 1.47 17.77 -5.23
C VAL A 277 0.87 16.45 -4.75
N GLU A 278 1.19 16.04 -3.53
CA GLU A 278 0.70 14.82 -2.91
C GLU A 278 -0.82 14.86 -2.71
N ALA A 279 -1.38 16.00 -2.31
CA ALA A 279 -2.83 16.18 -2.23
C ALA A 279 -3.52 16.00 -3.59
N MET A 280 -2.95 16.57 -4.67
CA MET A 280 -3.46 16.38 -6.03
C MET A 280 -3.39 14.90 -6.47
N LEU A 281 -2.30 14.20 -6.15
CA LEU A 281 -2.13 12.79 -6.48
C LEU A 281 -3.14 11.90 -5.75
N VAL A 282 -3.35 12.12 -4.45
CA VAL A 282 -4.35 11.40 -3.65
C VAL A 282 -5.74 11.61 -4.24
N GLU A 283 -6.12 12.86 -4.53
CA GLU A 283 -7.43 13.15 -5.09
C GLU A 283 -7.62 12.54 -6.48
N ARG A 284 -6.59 12.60 -7.32
CA ARG A 284 -6.67 12.09 -8.70
C ARG A 284 -6.73 10.57 -8.77
N TYR A 285 -5.97 9.87 -7.93
CA TYR A 285 -5.72 8.44 -8.10
C TYR A 285 -6.31 7.55 -7.00
N LEU A 286 -6.47 8.07 -5.77
CA LEU A 286 -6.94 7.31 -4.62
C LEU A 286 -8.40 7.63 -4.22
N SER A 287 -9.09 8.49 -4.97
CA SER A 287 -10.52 8.80 -4.79
C SER A 287 -11.42 8.13 -5.86
N GLY A 288 -10.93 7.08 -6.54
CA GLY A 288 -11.68 6.36 -7.59
C GLY A 288 -12.76 5.41 -7.05
N THR A 289 -13.65 4.91 -7.92
CA THR A 289 -14.75 3.98 -7.55
C THR A 289 -14.28 2.61 -7.08
N ASP A 290 -13.04 2.25 -7.40
CA ASP A 290 -12.34 1.04 -6.95
C ASP A 290 -11.51 1.27 -5.69
N THR A 291 -11.60 2.46 -5.09
CA THR A 291 -10.79 2.85 -3.94
C THR A 291 -11.69 3.34 -2.82
N ARG A 292 -11.41 2.90 -1.59
CA ARG A 292 -12.05 3.40 -0.37
C ARG A 292 -11.01 4.17 0.43
N ARG A 293 -11.21 5.48 0.59
CA ARG A 293 -10.41 6.30 1.50
C ARG A 293 -10.63 5.83 2.94
N LEU A 294 -9.54 5.61 3.65
CA LEU A 294 -9.53 5.13 5.03
C LEU A 294 -9.40 6.29 6.03
N GLY A 295 -9.05 7.48 5.56
CA GLY A 295 -8.89 8.69 6.36
C GLY A 295 -7.46 9.23 6.30
N THR A 296 -7.12 10.07 7.27
CA THR A 296 -5.81 10.70 7.40
C THR A 296 -5.36 10.71 8.86
N ILE A 297 -4.06 10.67 9.10
CA ILE A 297 -3.45 10.93 10.41
C ILE A 297 -2.39 12.02 10.23
N ASP A 298 -2.57 13.14 10.94
CA ASP A 298 -1.56 14.20 11.00
C ASP A 298 -0.39 13.78 11.91
N GLY A 299 0.83 14.06 11.46
CA GLY A 299 2.07 13.88 12.20
C GLY A 299 2.89 15.17 12.21
N ALA A 300 3.88 15.25 13.09
CA ALA A 300 4.74 16.43 13.21
C ALA A 300 5.54 16.73 11.92
N PHE A 301 5.86 15.70 11.14
CA PHE A 301 6.67 15.81 9.92
C PHE A 301 5.88 15.55 8.63
N GLY A 302 4.55 15.51 8.69
CA GLY A 302 3.71 15.28 7.52
C GLY A 302 2.40 14.58 7.85
N ARG A 303 1.42 14.72 6.96
CA ARG A 303 0.16 13.98 7.00
C ARG A 303 0.30 12.65 6.28
N LEU A 304 -0.24 11.59 6.87
CA LEU A 304 -0.39 10.29 6.24
C LEU A 304 -1.83 10.10 5.77
N ASP A 305 -2.03 9.72 4.52
CA ASP A 305 -3.31 9.34 3.94
C ASP A 305 -3.34 7.83 3.67
N GLY A 306 -4.48 7.20 3.93
CA GLY A 306 -4.67 5.77 3.72
C GLY A 306 -5.81 5.48 2.76
N ALA A 307 -5.62 4.53 1.86
CA ALA A 307 -6.62 4.07 0.91
C ALA A 307 -6.59 2.54 0.79
N LEU A 308 -7.76 1.95 0.55
CA LEU A 308 -7.92 0.54 0.25
C LEU A 308 -8.42 0.37 -1.19
N VAL A 309 -7.63 -0.26 -2.03
CA VAL A 309 -8.01 -0.62 -3.40
C VAL A 309 -8.73 -1.96 -3.38
N LEU A 310 -9.88 -2.01 -4.04
CA LEU A 310 -10.82 -3.13 -4.03
C LEU A 310 -11.18 -3.58 -5.46
N PRO A 311 -11.67 -4.82 -5.65
CA PRO A 311 -12.14 -5.27 -6.95
C PRO A 311 -13.25 -4.38 -7.49
N ARG A 312 -13.10 -3.93 -8.74
CA ARG A 312 -14.15 -3.17 -9.44
C ARG A 312 -15.43 -3.99 -9.50
N GLY A 313 -16.54 -3.41 -9.01
CA GLY A 313 -17.85 -4.07 -8.97
C GLY A 313 -18.00 -5.15 -7.89
N GLY A 314 -16.95 -5.46 -7.11
CA GLY A 314 -16.96 -6.45 -6.03
C GLY A 314 -17.95 -6.12 -4.91
N GLY A 315 -18.16 -4.83 -4.64
CA GLY A 315 -19.14 -4.39 -3.64
C GLY A 315 -20.57 -4.84 -3.95
N ALA A 316 -20.96 -5.00 -5.22
CA ALA A 316 -22.28 -5.49 -5.57
C ALA A 316 -22.43 -7.00 -5.31
N ARG A 317 -21.45 -7.81 -5.73
CA ARG A 317 -21.43 -9.25 -5.46
C ARG A 317 -21.29 -9.57 -3.98
N GLN A 318 -20.43 -8.84 -3.26
CA GLN A 318 -20.24 -9.00 -1.81
C GLN A 318 -21.48 -8.56 -1.04
N ARG A 319 -22.16 -7.46 -1.45
CA ARG A 319 -23.48 -7.09 -0.88
C ARG A 319 -24.54 -8.15 -1.14
N GLN A 320 -24.60 -8.72 -2.35
CA GLN A 320 -25.51 -9.82 -2.66
C GLN A 320 -25.22 -11.07 -1.82
N GLN A 321 -23.95 -11.46 -1.68
CA GLN A 321 -23.56 -12.60 -0.86
C GLN A 321 -23.86 -12.36 0.63
N ALA A 322 -23.58 -11.16 1.15
CA ALA A 322 -23.91 -10.78 2.52
C ALA A 322 -25.44 -10.78 2.76
N GLN A 323 -26.23 -10.27 1.82
CA GLN A 323 -27.70 -10.32 1.87
C GLN A 323 -28.23 -11.76 1.84
N GLN A 324 -27.66 -12.62 0.99
CA GLN A 324 -28.02 -14.04 0.93
C GLN A 324 -27.68 -14.78 2.23
N GLN A 325 -26.51 -14.54 2.81
CA GLN A 325 -26.14 -15.12 4.11
C GLN A 325 -27.07 -14.65 5.23
N GLN A 326 -27.42 -13.37 5.25
CA GLN A 326 -28.33 -12.81 6.26
C GLN A 326 -29.75 -13.38 6.12
N GLN A 327 -30.24 -13.58 4.89
CA GLN A 327 -31.51 -14.27 4.64
C GLN A 327 -31.47 -15.73 5.08
N GLN A 328 -30.39 -16.46 4.81
CA GLN A 328 -30.23 -17.84 5.26
C GLN A 328 -30.23 -17.94 6.79
N GLN A 329 -29.55 -17.03 7.49
CA GLN A 329 -29.55 -16.98 8.96
C GLN A 329 -30.95 -16.68 9.51
N GLN A 330 -31.69 -15.76 8.91
CA GLN A 330 -33.08 -15.47 9.31
C GLN A 330 -33.99 -16.69 9.10
N GLN A 331 -33.86 -17.40 7.98
CA GLN A 331 -34.63 -18.62 7.73
C GLN A 331 -34.30 -19.72 8.74
N GLN A 332 -33.02 -19.92 9.08
CA GLN A 332 -32.62 -20.88 10.10
C GLN A 332 -33.18 -20.51 11.49
N GLN A 333 -33.16 -19.23 11.86
CA GLN A 333 -33.76 -18.77 13.12
C GLN A 333 -35.28 -19.00 13.16
N GLN A 334 -35.99 -18.72 12.06
CA GLN A 334 -37.43 -18.99 11.96
C GLN A 334 -37.76 -20.48 12.07
N GLN A 335 -36.96 -21.34 11.42
CA GLN A 335 -37.13 -22.80 11.51
C GLN A 335 -36.90 -23.30 12.94
N GLN A 336 -35.88 -22.79 13.63
CA GLN A 336 -35.61 -23.14 15.04
C GLN A 336 -36.75 -22.68 15.97
N GLN A 337 -37.32 -21.49 15.73
CA GLN A 337 -38.46 -21.00 16.51
C GLN A 337 -39.73 -21.81 16.25
N ALA A 338 -40.00 -22.21 15.01
CA ALA A 338 -41.14 -23.06 14.67
C ALA A 338 -41.04 -24.45 15.33
N GLN A 339 -39.85 -25.06 15.33
CA GLN A 339 -39.61 -26.35 15.98
C GLN A 339 -39.78 -26.30 17.51
N GLN A 340 -39.51 -25.16 18.14
CA GLN A 340 -39.75 -24.94 19.56
C GLN A 340 -41.25 -24.75 19.90
N GLN A 341 -42.05 -24.24 18.95
CA GLN A 341 -43.49 -24.05 19.12
C GLN A 341 -44.30 -25.32 18.84
N ASP A 342 -43.80 -26.22 17.97
CA ASP A 342 -44.43 -27.51 17.66
C ASP A 342 -44.04 -28.65 18.62
N SER A 343 -43.22 -28.36 19.64
CA SER A 343 -42.97 -29.33 20.71
C SER A 343 -44.26 -29.49 21.53
N PRO A 344 -44.92 -30.66 21.54
CA PRO A 344 -46.13 -30.85 22.32
C PRO A 344 -45.82 -30.55 23.79
N PRO A 345 -46.71 -29.89 24.54
CA PRO A 345 -46.50 -29.70 25.97
C PRO A 345 -46.25 -31.07 26.57
N GLY A 346 -45.07 -31.23 27.18
CA GLY A 346 -44.61 -32.50 27.74
C GLY A 346 -45.76 -33.12 28.51
N GLY A 347 -46.20 -34.30 28.06
CA GLY A 347 -47.32 -35.00 28.65
C GLY A 347 -47.14 -35.05 30.16
N ALA A 348 -48.05 -34.39 30.88
CA ALA A 348 -48.28 -34.71 32.27
C ALA A 348 -48.58 -36.20 32.28
N GLY A 349 -47.62 -37.00 32.74
CA GLY A 349 -47.80 -38.42 32.93
C GLY A 349 -49.02 -38.61 33.80
N ASP A 350 -50.05 -39.24 33.24
CA ASP A 350 -51.12 -39.88 33.97
C ASP A 350 -50.47 -40.99 34.82
N GLY A 351 -49.97 -40.57 35.97
CA GLY A 351 -49.41 -41.44 36.98
C GLY A 351 -50.54 -42.21 37.65
N GLY A 352 -50.75 -43.43 37.18
CA GLY A 352 -51.01 -44.57 38.06
C GLY A 352 -52.19 -44.41 39.00
N ARG A 353 -53.38 -44.65 38.46
CA ARG A 353 -54.55 -45.06 39.23
C ARG A 353 -54.43 -46.55 39.60
N GLU A 354 -53.40 -46.94 40.34
CA GLU A 354 -53.18 -48.30 40.86
C GLU A 354 -52.05 -48.27 41.90
N ASP A 355 -52.38 -48.03 43.18
CA ASP A 355 -51.64 -48.53 44.36
C ASP A 355 -52.15 -47.96 45.71
N ASP A 356 -53.47 -47.96 45.94
CA ASP A 356 -54.04 -47.66 47.28
C ASP A 356 -54.95 -48.76 47.84
N ASP A 357 -54.99 -49.96 47.22
CA ASP A 357 -55.73 -51.12 47.79
C ASP A 357 -54.89 -51.99 48.74
N TRP A 358 -53.56 -51.81 48.82
CA TRP A 358 -52.74 -52.62 49.75
C TRP A 358 -52.75 -52.11 51.20
N ARG A 359 -53.09 -50.83 51.45
CA ARG A 359 -53.09 -50.25 52.81
C ARG A 359 -54.41 -50.39 53.58
N ARG A 360 -55.48 -50.93 52.98
CA ARG A 360 -56.77 -51.15 53.67
C ARG A 360 -57.03 -52.59 54.14
N ARG A 361 -56.19 -53.57 53.81
CA ARG A 361 -56.39 -54.99 54.21
C ARG A 361 -55.44 -55.52 55.29
N ARG A 362 -54.98 -54.67 56.21
CA ARG A 362 -54.30 -55.11 57.46
C ARG A 362 -54.76 -54.41 58.73
N ARG A 363 -56.06 -54.14 58.81
CA ARG A 363 -56.75 -53.93 60.09
C ARG A 363 -58.07 -54.71 60.07
N HIS A 364 -57.94 -56.02 60.25
CA HIS A 364 -58.90 -56.95 60.86
C HIS A 364 -58.42 -58.38 60.60
N VAL A 365 -57.46 -58.82 61.42
CA VAL A 365 -57.46 -60.12 62.15
C VAL A 365 -56.66 -59.88 63.42
#